data_AF-A0A7D5V478-F1
#
_entry.id   AF-A0A7D5V478-F1
#
_cell.length_a   1.000
_cell.length_b   1.000
_cell.length_c   1.000
_cell.angle_alpha   90.00
_cell.angle_beta   90.00
_cell.angle_gamma   90.00
#
_symmetry.space_group_name_H-M   'P 1'
#
loop_
_entity.id
_entity.type
_entity.pdbx_description
1 polymer ?
#
loop_
_entity_poly.entity_id
_entity_poly.type
_entity_poly.pdbx_seq_one_letter_code
_entity_poly.pdbx_strand_id
1 'polypeptide(L)'
;MRFSTLLAGLTLGFASSSQAINILLNNDDGFASGNLREVYRLLKTAGHDVWIVAPATEQSSQGGRSSFTELGNLTGPSQYDIIPAGAPSVGTDPHDSQIWYYNGTPAACTFVALDYVLPRHAPFHVPDLIVTGPNFGANLGPFVWTLSGTAGASYAATERSVPSIAIAGSNKKIAYFDIKNETNEATWTARVSVKVIEQIIRSAPDGGPLLPLGYGLTVNIPLLTANNTDPEIVQTRMTGNAHINEAVWDPATGVFHWANIKPYSAGLNACVNGDCRLPGETYVVESGRVSVSVYITDYDAPATEYTQSIRERVKPLTKNCSTAK
;
A
#
# COMPACT_ATOMS: atom_id res chain seq x y z
N MET A 1 -14.10 68.88 10.55
CA MET A 1 -13.82 67.53 11.09
C MET A 1 -14.70 66.52 10.38
N ARG A 2 -14.11 65.62 9.58
CA ARG A 2 -14.57 64.25 9.25
C ARG A 2 -13.62 63.71 8.19
N PHE A 3 -12.58 63.02 8.63
CA PHE A 3 -11.75 62.17 7.77
C PHE A 3 -12.43 60.79 7.73
N SER A 4 -12.79 60.33 6.53
CA SER A 4 -13.23 58.96 6.30
C SER A 4 -12.00 58.11 5.95
N THR A 5 -11.60 57.23 6.85
CA THR A 5 -10.64 56.15 6.60
C THR A 5 -11.40 54.90 6.16
N LEU A 6 -11.25 54.52 4.90
CA LEU A 6 -11.60 53.19 4.39
C LEU A 6 -10.48 52.22 4.77
N LEU A 7 -10.75 51.28 5.69
CA LEU A 7 -9.91 50.12 5.92
C LEU A 7 -10.27 49.05 4.88
N ALA A 8 -9.38 48.80 3.91
CA ALA A 8 -9.44 47.61 3.08
C ALA A 8 -8.89 46.43 3.89
N GLY A 9 -9.78 45.55 4.35
CA GLY A 9 -9.38 44.28 4.96
C GLY A 9 -8.86 43.34 3.88
N LEU A 10 -7.54 43.16 3.80
CA LEU A 10 -6.95 42.02 3.11
C LEU A 10 -7.18 40.78 3.98
N THR A 11 -8.12 39.94 3.59
CA THR A 11 -8.18 38.55 4.04
C THR A 11 -7.01 37.80 3.40
N LEU A 12 -5.88 37.74 4.12
CA LEU A 12 -4.82 36.76 3.86
C LEU A 12 -5.41 35.37 4.18
N GLY A 13 -5.94 34.72 3.15
CA GLY A 13 -6.21 33.30 3.22
C GLY A 13 -4.87 32.59 3.47
N PHE A 14 -4.75 31.92 4.62
CA PHE A 14 -3.69 30.96 4.86
C PHE A 14 -3.89 29.79 3.89
N ALA A 15 -3.39 29.93 2.66
CA ALA A 15 -3.09 28.78 1.83
C ALA A 15 -1.98 28.04 2.57
N SER A 16 -2.35 27.00 3.30
CA SER A 16 -1.39 26.01 3.78
C SER A 16 -0.70 25.48 2.52
N SER A 17 0.53 25.92 2.27
CA SER A 17 1.35 25.37 1.20
C SER A 17 1.70 23.94 1.60
N SER A 18 0.79 23.01 1.33
CA SER A 18 1.18 21.62 1.12
C SER A 18 2.21 21.66 0.00
N GLN A 19 3.45 21.29 0.31
CA GLN A 19 4.49 21.23 -0.69
C GLN A 19 4.07 20.12 -1.66
N ALA A 20 3.73 20.48 -2.90
CA ALA A 20 3.43 19.48 -3.91
C ALA A 20 4.62 18.53 -4.04
N ILE A 21 4.35 17.23 -4.08
CA ILE A 21 5.35 16.16 -4.19
C ILE A 21 4.98 15.24 -5.36
N ASN A 22 5.93 14.41 -5.77
CA ASN A 22 5.77 13.43 -6.83
C ASN A 22 5.39 12.07 -6.21
N ILE A 23 4.19 11.58 -6.54
CA ILE A 23 3.64 10.35 -5.99
C ILE A 23 3.45 9.34 -7.12
N LEU A 24 3.98 8.14 -6.94
CA LEU A 24 3.66 7.00 -7.80
C LEU A 24 2.66 6.10 -7.09
N LEU A 25 1.59 5.74 -7.78
CA LEU A 25 0.57 4.80 -7.34
C LEU A 25 0.72 3.46 -8.07
N ASN A 26 0.53 2.38 -7.33
CA ASN A 26 0.52 0.99 -7.83
C ASN A 26 -0.56 0.21 -7.03
N ASN A 27 -0.91 -1.01 -7.43
CA ASN A 27 -1.77 -1.92 -6.66
C ASN A 27 -1.66 -3.36 -7.19
N ASP A 28 -2.50 -4.25 -6.68
CA ASP A 28 -2.70 -5.61 -7.19
C ASP A 28 -4.10 -5.87 -7.75
N ASP A 29 -5.05 -4.93 -7.63
CA ASP A 29 -6.37 -5.04 -8.25
C ASP A 29 -6.40 -4.61 -9.73
N GLY A 30 -5.33 -4.00 -10.23
CA GLY A 30 -5.21 -3.49 -11.60
C GLY A 30 -5.47 -1.98 -11.74
N PHE A 31 -4.95 -1.42 -12.85
CA PHE A 31 -4.93 0.03 -13.12
C PHE A 31 -6.31 0.70 -13.21
N ALA A 32 -7.38 -0.09 -13.42
CA ALA A 32 -8.75 0.40 -13.56
C ALA A 32 -9.60 0.17 -12.31
N SER A 33 -9.00 -0.28 -11.20
CA SER A 33 -9.70 -0.40 -9.92
C SER A 33 -10.21 0.97 -9.43
N GLY A 34 -11.44 0.98 -8.90
CA GLY A 34 -12.05 2.21 -8.40
C GLY A 34 -11.32 2.84 -7.22
N ASN A 35 -10.81 2.02 -6.28
CA ASN A 35 -10.05 2.51 -5.13
C ASN A 35 -8.78 3.28 -5.55
N LEU A 36 -7.97 2.69 -6.44
CA LEU A 36 -6.76 3.32 -6.97
C LEU A 36 -7.07 4.64 -7.67
N ARG A 37 -8.10 4.63 -8.53
CA ARG A 37 -8.48 5.80 -9.34
C ARG A 37 -9.06 6.94 -8.48
N GLU A 38 -9.77 6.64 -7.39
CA GLU A 38 -10.23 7.67 -6.45
C GLU A 38 -9.07 8.28 -5.63
N VAL A 39 -8.09 7.48 -5.19
CA VAL A 39 -6.88 8.02 -4.53
C VAL A 39 -6.08 8.90 -5.49
N TYR A 40 -5.88 8.44 -6.73
CA TYR A 40 -5.29 9.24 -7.81
C TYR A 40 -5.99 10.59 -7.96
N ARG A 41 -7.32 10.58 -8.14
CA ARG A 41 -8.12 11.80 -8.32
C ARG A 41 -7.97 12.76 -7.13
N LEU A 42 -8.05 12.26 -5.90
CA LEU A 42 -7.98 13.10 -4.70
C LEU A 42 -6.57 13.66 -4.45
N LEU A 43 -5.50 12.90 -4.69
CA LEU A 43 -4.13 13.40 -4.58
C LEU A 43 -3.80 14.44 -5.66
N LYS A 44 -4.28 14.25 -6.90
CA LYS A 44 -4.19 15.27 -7.96
C LYS A 44 -4.95 16.54 -7.57
N THR A 45 -6.13 16.39 -6.98
CA THR A 45 -6.93 17.52 -6.49
C THR A 45 -6.23 18.27 -5.34
N ALA A 46 -5.46 17.56 -4.51
CA ALA A 46 -4.62 18.15 -3.46
C ALA A 46 -3.38 18.88 -4.00
N GLY A 47 -3.08 18.78 -5.31
CA GLY A 47 -2.02 19.53 -5.97
C GLY A 47 -0.71 18.77 -6.18
N HIS A 48 -0.66 17.48 -5.87
CA HIS A 48 0.52 16.63 -6.13
C HIS A 48 0.66 16.27 -7.62
N ASP A 49 1.88 15.95 -8.06
CA ASP A 49 2.07 15.25 -9.33
C ASP A 49 1.96 13.75 -9.07
N VAL A 50 0.98 13.10 -9.68
CA VAL A 50 0.61 11.72 -9.37
C VAL A 50 0.62 10.93 -10.67
N TRP A 51 1.27 9.76 -10.63
CA TRP A 51 1.32 8.82 -11.74
C TRP A 51 0.82 7.46 -11.27
N ILE A 52 0.20 6.68 -12.15
CA ILE A 52 -0.13 5.27 -11.89
C ILE A 52 0.74 4.40 -12.79
N VAL A 53 1.36 3.36 -12.22
CA VAL A 53 1.86 2.21 -12.98
C VAL A 53 1.41 0.97 -12.23
N ALA A 54 0.43 0.27 -12.80
CA ALA A 54 -0.24 -0.85 -12.13
C ALA A 54 -0.46 -2.04 -13.10
N PRO A 55 -0.78 -3.23 -12.57
CA PRO A 55 -1.06 -4.38 -13.41
C PRO A 55 -2.19 -4.14 -14.43
N ALA A 56 -2.04 -4.73 -15.62
CA ALA A 56 -3.07 -4.70 -16.66
C ALA A 56 -4.33 -5.47 -16.25
N THR A 57 -4.19 -6.51 -15.42
CA THR A 57 -5.29 -7.35 -14.90
C THR A 57 -5.15 -7.53 -13.39
N GLU A 58 -6.17 -8.05 -12.73
CA GLU A 58 -6.10 -8.41 -11.30
C GLU A 58 -4.95 -9.39 -11.03
N GLN A 59 -4.21 -9.14 -9.96
CA GLN A 59 -3.03 -9.87 -9.49
C GLN A 59 -3.09 -10.06 -7.96
N SER A 60 -4.27 -10.35 -7.39
CA SER A 60 -4.37 -10.66 -5.97
C SER A 60 -3.56 -11.91 -5.59
N SER A 61 -3.14 -11.99 -4.33
CA SER A 61 -2.42 -13.14 -3.75
C SER A 61 -1.06 -13.47 -4.40
N GLN A 62 -0.36 -12.49 -4.98
CA GLN A 62 0.97 -12.70 -5.57
C GLN A 62 2.12 -12.62 -4.56
N GLY A 63 1.87 -12.16 -3.33
CA GLY A 63 2.90 -11.87 -2.34
C GLY A 63 4.03 -11.01 -2.90
N GLY A 64 5.27 -11.31 -2.52
CA GLY A 64 6.48 -10.66 -3.04
C GLY A 64 6.93 -11.12 -4.44
N ARG A 65 6.11 -11.86 -5.20
CA ARG A 65 6.51 -12.35 -6.52
C ARG A 65 6.79 -11.18 -7.47
N SER A 66 7.98 -11.16 -8.06
CA SER A 66 8.39 -10.22 -9.12
C SER A 66 8.53 -10.96 -10.44
N SER A 67 7.43 -11.07 -11.19
CA SER A 67 7.37 -11.68 -12.52
C SER A 67 7.15 -10.59 -13.57
N PHE A 68 8.12 -10.44 -14.47
CA PHE A 68 8.00 -9.67 -15.70
C PHE A 68 7.38 -10.56 -16.78
N THR A 69 6.56 -10.00 -17.67
CA THR A 69 6.05 -10.76 -18.83
C THR A 69 7.18 -11.07 -19.80
N GLU A 70 7.16 -12.28 -20.37
CA GLU A 70 8.03 -12.69 -21.47
C GLU A 70 7.42 -12.36 -22.84
N LEU A 71 6.20 -11.82 -22.85
CA LEU A 71 5.45 -11.47 -24.06
C LEU A 71 5.43 -9.96 -24.25
N GLY A 72 5.72 -9.51 -25.49
CA GLY A 72 5.68 -8.09 -25.87
C GLY A 72 4.27 -7.51 -25.97
N ASN A 73 3.24 -8.36 -25.99
CA ASN A 73 1.85 -7.98 -26.17
C ASN A 73 0.95 -8.73 -25.17
N LEU A 74 -0.22 -8.18 -24.88
CA LEU A 74 -1.24 -8.80 -24.04
C LEU A 74 -1.84 -10.02 -24.75
N THR A 75 -1.95 -11.14 -24.05
CA THR A 75 -2.59 -12.37 -24.57
C THR A 75 -4.11 -12.32 -24.50
N GLY A 76 -4.64 -11.55 -23.56
CA GLY A 76 -6.06 -11.27 -23.39
C GLY A 76 -6.27 -9.77 -23.18
N PRO A 77 -7.53 -9.32 -23.09
CA PRO A 77 -7.81 -7.94 -22.74
C PRO A 77 -7.34 -7.61 -21.31
N SER A 78 -7.10 -6.32 -21.05
CA SER A 78 -6.86 -5.82 -19.69
C SER A 78 -8.14 -5.82 -18.85
N GLN A 79 -8.03 -5.40 -17.59
CA GLN A 79 -9.16 -5.19 -16.70
C GLN A 79 -10.29 -4.40 -17.37
N TYR A 80 -11.52 -4.92 -17.29
CA TYR A 80 -12.74 -4.37 -17.89
C TYR A 80 -12.67 -4.13 -19.40
N ASP A 81 -11.85 -4.90 -20.12
CA ASP A 81 -11.67 -4.82 -21.57
C ASP A 81 -11.24 -3.44 -22.10
N ILE A 82 -10.62 -2.62 -21.23
CA ILE A 82 -10.18 -1.26 -21.58
C ILE A 82 -9.10 -1.28 -22.66
N ILE A 83 -8.13 -2.19 -22.53
CA ILE A 83 -7.07 -2.40 -23.49
C ILE A 83 -7.29 -3.77 -24.15
N PRO A 84 -7.40 -3.84 -25.49
CA PRO A 84 -7.67 -5.08 -26.18
C PRO A 84 -6.48 -6.05 -26.17
N ALA A 85 -6.78 -7.34 -26.34
CA ALA A 85 -5.76 -8.36 -26.61
C ALA A 85 -4.91 -7.97 -27.84
N GLY A 86 -3.62 -8.26 -27.80
CA GLY A 86 -2.67 -7.87 -28.84
C GLY A 86 -2.11 -6.45 -28.70
N ALA A 87 -2.61 -5.63 -27.78
CA ALA A 87 -1.94 -4.37 -27.42
C ALA A 87 -0.55 -4.65 -26.79
N PRO A 88 0.39 -3.69 -26.79
CA PRO A 88 1.68 -3.85 -26.12
C PRO A 88 1.53 -4.19 -24.63
N SER A 89 2.51 -4.89 -24.07
CA SER A 89 2.51 -5.31 -22.66
C SER A 89 2.66 -4.17 -21.66
N VAL A 90 3.06 -2.98 -22.12
CA VAL A 90 3.10 -1.74 -21.35
C VAL A 90 2.51 -0.63 -22.20
N GLY A 91 1.68 0.22 -21.59
CA GLY A 91 1.05 1.32 -22.30
C GLY A 91 0.23 2.20 -21.37
N THR A 92 -0.41 3.23 -21.93
CA THR A 92 -1.22 4.18 -21.18
C THR A 92 -2.70 3.81 -21.23
N ASP A 93 -3.42 4.27 -20.21
CA ASP A 93 -4.87 4.42 -20.26
C ASP A 93 -5.28 5.30 -21.46
N PRO A 94 -6.41 5.02 -22.13
CA PRO A 94 -6.85 5.79 -23.30
C PRO A 94 -7.31 7.22 -22.97
N HIS A 95 -7.56 7.54 -21.70
CA HIS A 95 -8.11 8.83 -21.28
C HIS A 95 -7.15 9.65 -20.41
N ASP A 96 -6.06 9.05 -19.93
CA ASP A 96 -5.09 9.74 -19.07
C ASP A 96 -3.66 9.20 -19.30
N SER A 97 -2.76 10.05 -19.81
CA SER A 97 -1.37 9.68 -20.11
C SER A 97 -0.47 9.50 -18.88
N GLN A 98 -0.93 9.87 -17.68
CA GLN A 98 -0.21 9.63 -16.43
C GLN A 98 -0.55 8.26 -15.81
N ILE A 99 -1.43 7.49 -16.44
CA ILE A 99 -1.89 6.19 -15.96
C ILE A 99 -1.39 5.12 -16.92
N TRP A 100 -0.55 4.25 -16.41
CA TRP A 100 0.07 3.18 -17.16
C TRP A 100 -0.36 1.83 -16.64
N TYR A 101 -0.57 0.92 -17.58
CA TYR A 101 -0.70 -0.50 -17.29
C TYR A 101 0.60 -1.22 -17.65
N TYR A 102 0.91 -2.29 -16.91
CA TYR A 102 1.93 -3.26 -17.28
C TYR A 102 1.43 -4.69 -17.09
N ASN A 103 1.73 -5.57 -18.04
CA ASN A 103 1.44 -6.99 -17.93
C ASN A 103 2.48 -7.67 -17.03
N GLY A 104 2.26 -7.62 -15.72
CA GLY A 104 3.15 -8.26 -14.76
C GLY A 104 2.60 -8.19 -13.35
N THR A 105 3.38 -8.75 -12.42
CA THR A 105 3.06 -8.68 -10.98
C THR A 105 3.19 -7.24 -10.44
N PRO A 106 2.55 -6.93 -9.30
CA PRO A 106 2.65 -5.61 -8.65
C PRO A 106 4.09 -5.17 -8.39
N ALA A 107 4.96 -6.06 -7.88
CA ALA A 107 6.39 -5.76 -7.67
C ALA A 107 7.12 -5.42 -8.99
N ALA A 108 6.84 -6.16 -10.06
CA ALA A 108 7.38 -5.87 -11.38
C ALA A 108 6.88 -4.51 -11.92
N CYS A 109 5.63 -4.12 -11.64
CA CYS A 109 5.11 -2.80 -11.99
C CYS A 109 5.89 -1.69 -11.29
N THR A 110 6.29 -1.87 -10.02
CA THR A 110 7.16 -0.91 -9.31
C THR A 110 8.50 -0.74 -10.02
N PHE A 111 9.15 -1.83 -10.45
CA PHE A 111 10.42 -1.73 -11.19
C PHE A 111 10.26 -1.10 -12.58
N VAL A 112 9.23 -1.50 -13.33
CA VAL A 112 8.92 -0.88 -14.64
C VAL A 112 8.63 0.61 -14.48
N ALA A 113 7.95 1.01 -13.40
CA ALA A 113 7.71 2.43 -13.13
C ALA A 113 9.02 3.20 -12.93
N LEU A 114 9.87 2.72 -12.02
CA LEU A 114 11.12 3.38 -11.64
C LEU A 114 12.17 3.39 -12.75
N ASP A 115 12.29 2.30 -13.52
CA ASP A 115 13.40 2.12 -14.45
C ASP A 115 13.01 2.40 -15.92
N TYR A 116 11.71 2.36 -16.24
CA TYR A 116 11.19 2.59 -17.58
C TYR A 116 10.28 3.82 -17.68
N VAL A 117 9.13 3.81 -16.99
CA VAL A 117 8.06 4.79 -17.20
C VAL A 117 8.46 6.19 -16.75
N LEU A 118 8.80 6.36 -15.47
CA LEU A 118 9.09 7.68 -14.91
C LEU A 118 10.27 8.36 -15.61
N PRO A 119 11.43 7.70 -15.83
CA PRO A 119 12.57 8.34 -16.48
C PRO A 119 12.35 8.76 -17.94
N ARG A 120 11.31 8.22 -18.61
CA ARG A 120 11.05 8.47 -20.04
C ARG A 120 9.83 9.32 -20.30
N HIS A 121 8.87 9.34 -19.39
CA HIS A 121 7.54 9.90 -19.63
C HIS A 121 7.08 10.89 -18.57
N ALA A 122 7.59 10.81 -17.33
CA ALA A 122 7.23 11.72 -16.26
C ALA A 122 8.19 12.93 -16.19
N PRO A 123 7.77 14.06 -15.61
CA PRO A 123 8.64 15.21 -15.39
C PRO A 123 9.64 15.00 -14.24
N PHE A 124 9.60 13.84 -13.57
CA PHE A 124 10.51 13.43 -12.49
C PHE A 124 10.99 11.99 -12.72
N HIS A 125 12.17 11.65 -12.20
CA HIS A 125 12.76 10.30 -12.38
C HIS A 125 12.56 9.39 -11.15
N VAL A 126 12.51 9.97 -9.95
CA VAL A 126 12.31 9.24 -8.69
C VAL A 126 11.14 9.90 -7.97
N PRO A 127 10.09 9.14 -7.60
CA PRO A 127 8.99 9.68 -6.82
C PRO A 127 9.42 9.92 -5.38
N ASP A 128 8.83 10.91 -4.73
CA ASP A 128 9.03 11.18 -3.29
C ASP A 128 8.32 10.12 -2.43
N LEU A 129 7.25 9.53 -2.95
CA LEU A 129 6.43 8.51 -2.28
C LEU A 129 5.86 7.50 -3.29
N ILE A 130 5.87 6.22 -2.92
CA ILE A 130 5.07 5.18 -3.59
C ILE A 130 3.94 4.73 -2.68
N VAL A 131 2.70 4.88 -3.15
CA VAL A 131 1.52 4.34 -2.46
C VAL A 131 1.01 3.13 -3.21
N THR A 132 0.83 2.01 -2.52
CA THR A 132 0.30 0.78 -3.11
C THR A 132 -1.11 0.50 -2.59
N GLY A 133 -2.06 0.25 -3.49
CA GLY A 133 -3.49 0.15 -3.18
C GLY A 133 -4.25 1.48 -3.39
N PRO A 134 -5.41 1.69 -2.73
CA PRO A 134 -6.01 0.79 -1.75
C PRO A 134 -6.53 -0.51 -2.37
N ASN A 135 -6.11 -1.65 -1.83
CA ASN A 135 -6.60 -2.97 -2.24
C ASN A 135 -8.08 -3.18 -1.87
N PHE A 136 -8.82 -4.00 -2.62
CA PHE A 136 -10.12 -4.54 -2.20
C PHE A 136 -9.94 -5.74 -1.25
N GLY A 137 -10.26 -5.52 0.02
CA GLY A 137 -10.03 -6.46 1.11
C GLY A 137 -8.82 -6.07 1.96
N ALA A 138 -8.91 -6.32 3.26
CA ALA A 138 -7.87 -5.94 4.21
C ALA A 138 -6.66 -6.89 4.15
N ASN A 139 -5.46 -6.33 4.32
CA ASN A 139 -4.18 -7.03 4.41
C ASN A 139 -3.72 -7.12 5.87
N LEU A 140 -4.50 -7.84 6.70
CA LEU A 140 -4.34 -7.87 8.16
C LEU A 140 -3.38 -8.96 8.63
N GLY A 141 -2.38 -8.54 9.39
CA GLY A 141 -1.41 -9.39 10.07
C GLY A 141 -0.28 -9.87 9.17
N PRO A 142 0.82 -10.38 9.77
CA PRO A 142 2.02 -10.72 9.02
C PRO A 142 1.81 -11.89 8.05
N PHE A 143 0.84 -12.77 8.30
CA PHE A 143 0.51 -13.86 7.39
C PHE A 143 -0.07 -13.31 6.08
N VAL A 144 -1.16 -12.53 6.13
CA VAL A 144 -1.76 -11.97 4.91
C VAL A 144 -0.81 -10.98 4.22
N TRP A 145 -0.06 -10.21 5.00
CA TRP A 145 0.96 -9.29 4.50
C TRP A 145 1.96 -9.97 3.54
N THR A 146 2.41 -11.19 3.83
CA THR A 146 3.35 -11.93 2.96
C THR A 146 2.70 -12.52 1.70
N LEU A 147 1.36 -12.63 1.68
CA LEU A 147 0.58 -13.11 0.53
C LEU A 147 0.08 -11.95 -0.35
N SER A 148 0.11 -10.72 0.15
CA SER A 148 -0.44 -9.54 -0.51
C SER A 148 0.44 -9.05 -1.66
N GLY A 149 -0.15 -8.86 -2.84
CA GLY A 149 0.53 -8.19 -3.95
C GLY A 149 0.72 -6.70 -3.68
N THR A 150 -0.22 -6.06 -2.98
CA THR A 150 -0.12 -4.68 -2.48
C THR A 150 1.13 -4.51 -1.62
N ALA A 151 1.36 -5.43 -0.68
CA ALA A 151 2.54 -5.44 0.17
C ALA A 151 3.82 -5.71 -0.63
N GLY A 152 3.80 -6.66 -1.57
CA GLY A 152 4.93 -6.96 -2.45
C GLY A 152 5.42 -5.76 -3.25
N ALA A 153 4.50 -4.96 -3.80
CA ALA A 153 4.82 -3.70 -4.47
C ALA A 153 5.44 -2.66 -3.52
N SER A 154 4.96 -2.62 -2.27
CA SER A 154 5.46 -1.75 -1.21
C SER A 154 6.88 -2.13 -0.79
N TYR A 155 7.18 -3.44 -0.67
CA TYR A 155 8.54 -3.94 -0.43
C TYR A 155 9.50 -3.54 -1.54
N ALA A 156 9.12 -3.76 -2.79
CA ALA A 156 9.93 -3.38 -3.95
C ALA A 156 10.28 -1.89 -3.95
N ALA A 157 9.35 -1.02 -3.53
CA ALA A 157 9.60 0.41 -3.38
C ALA A 157 10.57 0.72 -2.23
N THR A 158 10.31 0.17 -1.04
CA THR A 158 11.14 0.42 0.16
C THR A 158 12.58 -0.06 -0.04
N GLU A 159 12.78 -1.23 -0.66
CA GLU A 159 14.12 -1.76 -0.98
C GLU A 159 14.84 -0.95 -2.06
N ARG A 160 14.10 -0.25 -2.92
CA ARG A 160 14.63 0.74 -3.87
C ARG A 160 14.86 2.10 -3.22
N SER A 161 14.86 2.19 -1.89
CA SER A 161 15.09 3.42 -1.10
C SER A 161 14.03 4.50 -1.32
N VAL A 162 12.83 4.11 -1.74
CA VAL A 162 11.69 5.03 -1.89
C VAL A 162 10.71 4.82 -0.74
N PRO A 163 10.31 5.88 -0.01
CA PRO A 163 9.27 5.78 1.00
C PRO A 163 8.00 5.13 0.45
N SER A 164 7.37 4.25 1.23
CA SER A 164 6.16 3.56 0.78
C SER A 164 5.08 3.37 1.83
N ILE A 165 3.83 3.47 1.37
CA ILE A 165 2.61 3.24 2.16
C ILE A 165 1.74 2.25 1.39
N ALA A 166 1.55 1.06 1.95
CA ALA A 166 0.56 0.10 1.48
C ALA A 166 -0.80 0.37 2.13
N ILE A 167 -1.86 0.41 1.34
CA ILE A 167 -3.21 0.68 1.81
C ILE A 167 -4.15 -0.44 1.35
N ALA A 168 -5.06 -0.84 2.24
CA ALA A 168 -6.09 -1.83 1.96
C ALA A 168 -7.43 -1.35 2.50
N GLY A 169 -8.50 -1.50 1.72
CA GLY A 169 -9.86 -1.09 2.07
C GLY A 169 -10.83 -2.26 2.02
N SER A 170 -11.69 -2.38 3.03
CA SER A 170 -12.61 -3.53 3.14
C SER A 170 -13.90 -3.38 2.31
N ASN A 171 -13.93 -2.45 1.35
CA ASN A 171 -15.07 -2.23 0.46
C ASN A 171 -15.12 -3.22 -0.71
N LYS A 172 -16.26 -3.27 -1.41
CA LYS A 172 -16.44 -4.18 -2.55
C LYS A 172 -15.66 -3.70 -3.78
N LYS A 173 -15.26 -4.68 -4.61
CA LYS A 173 -14.68 -4.44 -5.94
C LYS A 173 -15.63 -3.59 -6.80
N ILE A 174 -15.07 -2.58 -7.44
CA ILE A 174 -15.79 -1.69 -8.36
C ILE A 174 -14.84 -1.16 -9.43
N ALA A 175 -15.34 -1.02 -10.67
CA ALA A 175 -14.62 -0.37 -11.75
C ALA A 175 -14.63 1.15 -11.56
N TYR A 176 -13.56 1.83 -11.95
CA TYR A 176 -13.45 3.28 -11.75
C TYR A 176 -14.59 4.07 -12.40
N PHE A 177 -15.05 3.65 -13.58
CA PHE A 177 -16.11 4.34 -14.31
C PHE A 177 -17.50 4.12 -13.69
N ASP A 178 -17.67 3.18 -12.76
CA ASP A 178 -18.94 2.95 -12.05
C ASP A 178 -19.09 3.83 -10.80
N ILE A 179 -18.04 4.55 -10.41
CA ILE A 179 -18.09 5.53 -9.33
C ILE A 179 -18.77 6.80 -9.85
N LYS A 180 -20.06 6.95 -9.53
CA LYS A 180 -20.89 8.06 -10.06
C LYS A 180 -20.99 9.26 -9.14
N ASN A 181 -20.63 9.12 -7.86
CA ASN A 181 -20.79 10.18 -6.86
C ASN A 181 -19.84 9.97 -5.67
N GLU A 182 -19.73 11.00 -4.83
CA GLU A 182 -18.84 11.01 -3.66
C GLU A 182 -19.34 10.20 -2.45
N THR A 183 -20.51 9.57 -2.56
CA THR A 183 -21.07 8.69 -1.52
C THR A 183 -20.72 7.22 -1.75
N ASN A 184 -19.86 6.92 -2.72
CA ASN A 184 -19.35 5.58 -2.94
C ASN A 184 -18.32 5.19 -1.88
N GLU A 185 -18.31 3.93 -1.47
CA GLU A 185 -17.36 3.38 -0.51
C GLU A 185 -15.90 3.60 -0.96
N ALA A 186 -15.60 3.49 -2.25
CA ALA A 186 -14.27 3.75 -2.79
C ALA A 186 -13.83 5.21 -2.58
N THR A 187 -14.75 6.18 -2.71
CA THR A 187 -14.46 7.59 -2.43
C THR A 187 -14.19 7.82 -0.95
N TRP A 188 -14.93 7.19 -0.04
CA TRP A 188 -14.66 7.29 1.40
C TRP A 188 -13.32 6.66 1.77
N THR A 189 -13.02 5.47 1.24
CA THR A 189 -11.71 4.81 1.39
C THR A 189 -10.59 5.72 0.90
N ALA A 190 -10.76 6.36 -0.26
CA ALA A 190 -9.77 7.29 -0.80
C ALA A 190 -9.57 8.53 0.07
N ARG A 191 -10.64 9.11 0.65
CA ARG A 191 -10.52 10.25 1.59
C ARG A 191 -9.69 9.90 2.82
N VAL A 192 -9.94 8.74 3.42
CA VAL A 192 -9.15 8.25 4.56
C VAL A 192 -7.69 7.98 4.14
N SER A 193 -7.48 7.39 2.97
CA SER A 193 -6.15 7.13 2.41
C SER A 193 -5.35 8.44 2.25
N VAL A 194 -5.94 9.44 1.60
CA VAL A 194 -5.32 10.76 1.41
C VAL A 194 -5.08 11.47 2.74
N LYS A 195 -6.00 11.36 3.71
CA LYS A 195 -5.81 11.92 5.06
C LYS A 195 -4.57 11.35 5.75
N VAL A 196 -4.30 10.04 5.62
CA VAL A 196 -3.08 9.41 6.16
C VAL A 196 -1.84 9.86 5.38
N ILE A 197 -1.89 9.85 4.04
CA ILE A 197 -0.77 10.27 3.18
C ILE A 197 -0.35 11.71 3.50
N GLU A 198 -1.31 12.64 3.53
CA GLU A 198 -1.09 14.05 3.86
C GLU A 198 -0.58 14.26 5.28
N GLN A 199 -0.98 13.40 6.23
CA GLN A 199 -0.42 13.44 7.58
C GLN A 199 1.07 13.09 7.57
N ILE A 200 1.48 12.05 6.82
CA ILE A 200 2.88 11.66 6.69
C ILE A 200 3.69 12.77 6.02
N ILE A 201 3.22 13.30 4.89
CA ILE A 201 3.86 14.40 4.17
C ILE A 201 4.10 15.61 5.09
N ARG A 202 3.07 16.04 5.81
CA ARG A 202 3.16 17.21 6.72
C ARG A 202 4.00 16.96 7.97
N SER A 203 4.14 15.70 8.39
CA SER A 203 4.92 15.34 9.59
C SER A 203 6.40 15.08 9.30
N ALA A 204 6.78 15.03 8.02
CA ALA A 204 8.17 14.82 7.62
C ALA A 204 9.05 15.98 8.12
N PRO A 205 10.29 15.72 8.57
CA PRO A 205 11.23 16.78 8.92
C PRO A 205 11.52 17.67 7.69
N ASP A 206 11.69 18.98 7.91
CA ASP A 206 12.04 19.92 6.84
C ASP A 206 13.32 19.47 6.10
N GLY A 207 13.21 19.21 4.79
CA GLY A 207 14.30 18.71 3.95
C GLY A 207 14.76 17.27 4.26
N GLY A 208 14.05 16.56 5.13
CA GLY A 208 14.29 15.16 5.47
C GLY A 208 13.43 14.19 4.64
N PRO A 209 13.72 12.88 4.71
CA PRO A 209 12.92 11.88 4.01
C PRO A 209 11.53 11.73 4.66
N LEU A 210 10.51 11.37 3.86
CA LEU A 210 9.16 11.10 4.37
C LEU A 210 9.15 9.93 5.38
N LEU A 211 9.97 8.90 5.12
CA LEU A 211 10.17 7.75 5.98
C LEU A 211 11.66 7.35 5.98
N PRO A 212 12.19 6.78 7.08
CA PRO A 212 13.56 6.26 7.09
C PRO A 212 13.76 5.09 6.10
N LEU A 213 15.00 4.88 5.65
CA LEU A 213 15.35 3.78 4.75
C LEU A 213 15.00 2.42 5.36
N GLY A 214 14.41 1.54 4.53
CA GLY A 214 13.98 0.22 4.96
C GLY A 214 12.64 0.20 5.70
N TYR A 215 12.03 1.36 5.98
CA TYR A 215 10.73 1.46 6.65
C TYR A 215 9.61 1.84 5.69
N GLY A 216 8.43 1.30 5.94
CA GLY A 216 7.19 1.69 5.28
C GLY A 216 6.00 1.59 6.22
N LEU A 217 4.83 1.96 5.73
CA LEU A 217 3.58 1.89 6.47
C LEU A 217 2.61 0.90 5.81
N THR A 218 1.82 0.22 6.63
CA THR A 218 0.60 -0.48 6.19
C THR A 218 -0.61 0.17 6.83
N VAL A 219 -1.63 0.43 6.04
CA VAL A 219 -2.88 1.07 6.45
C VAL A 219 -4.03 0.15 6.06
N ASN A 220 -4.83 -0.27 7.04
CA ASN A 220 -6.03 -1.06 6.77
C ASN A 220 -7.27 -0.26 7.17
N ILE A 221 -8.16 -0.08 6.21
CA ILE A 221 -9.38 0.71 6.32
C ILE A 221 -10.56 -0.27 6.44
N PRO A 222 -11.38 -0.16 7.51
CA PRO A 222 -12.55 -1.00 7.71
C PRO A 222 -13.61 -0.72 6.64
N LEU A 223 -14.69 -1.50 6.62
CA LEU A 223 -15.81 -1.17 5.74
C LEU A 223 -16.42 0.16 6.21
N LEU A 224 -16.34 1.18 5.36
CA LEU A 224 -16.95 2.47 5.60
C LEU A 224 -18.41 2.44 5.13
N THR A 225 -19.28 3.06 5.92
CA THR A 225 -20.71 3.18 5.60
C THR A 225 -21.10 4.64 5.65
N ALA A 226 -22.29 4.99 5.17
CA ALA A 226 -22.80 6.37 5.25
C ALA A 226 -22.80 6.94 6.68
N ASN A 227 -22.85 6.09 7.71
CA ASN A 227 -22.83 6.48 9.12
C ASN A 227 -21.41 6.52 9.73
N ASN A 228 -20.38 6.07 9.01
CA ASN A 228 -18.99 6.00 9.50
C ASN A 228 -18.00 6.20 8.35
N THR A 229 -17.95 7.41 7.79
CA THR A 229 -17.08 7.76 6.64
C THR A 229 -15.72 8.34 7.05
N ASP A 230 -15.55 8.72 8.32
CA ASP A 230 -14.28 9.22 8.90
C ASP A 230 -14.01 8.55 10.26
N PRO A 231 -13.64 7.26 10.25
CA PRO A 231 -13.39 6.49 11.47
C PRO A 231 -12.13 6.96 12.21
N GLU A 232 -12.01 6.58 13.48
CA GLU A 232 -10.78 6.76 14.28
C GLU A 232 -9.59 6.05 13.59
N ILE A 233 -8.44 6.73 13.54
CA ILE A 233 -7.16 6.20 13.05
C ILE A 233 -6.30 5.84 14.26
N VAL A 234 -5.88 4.58 14.36
CA VAL A 234 -5.14 4.04 15.51
C VAL A 234 -3.77 3.55 15.05
N GLN A 235 -2.72 3.94 15.77
CA GLN A 235 -1.40 3.36 15.57
C GLN A 235 -1.38 1.92 16.12
N THR A 236 -0.91 0.98 15.30
CA THR A 236 -1.02 -0.45 15.56
C THR A 236 0.29 -1.18 15.33
N ARG A 237 0.30 -2.45 15.70
CA ARG A 237 1.27 -3.46 15.24
C ARG A 237 0.54 -4.52 14.42
N MET A 238 1.24 -5.19 13.50
CA MET A 238 0.64 -6.25 12.68
C MET A 238 0.22 -7.50 13.49
N THR A 239 0.84 -7.72 14.64
CA THR A 239 0.67 -8.90 15.50
C THR A 239 -0.21 -8.59 16.72
N GLY A 240 -0.68 -9.63 17.44
CA GLY A 240 -1.55 -9.45 18.61
C GLY A 240 -3.02 -9.45 18.21
N ASN A 241 -3.54 -10.63 17.87
CA ASN A 241 -4.84 -10.94 17.23
C ASN A 241 -4.79 -11.15 15.71
N ALA A 242 -3.59 -11.32 15.13
CA ALA A 242 -3.45 -11.70 13.73
C ALA A 242 -4.02 -13.10 13.46
N HIS A 243 -4.65 -13.27 12.30
CA HIS A 243 -5.17 -14.55 11.82
C HIS A 243 -4.16 -15.28 10.93
N ILE A 244 -4.25 -16.61 10.89
CA ILE A 244 -3.58 -17.48 9.93
C ILE A 244 -4.57 -18.57 9.50
N ASN A 245 -4.41 -19.03 8.26
CA ASN A 245 -5.33 -19.99 7.65
C ASN A 245 -5.18 -21.40 8.22
N GLU A 246 -6.31 -22.08 8.35
CA GLU A 246 -6.48 -23.53 8.45
C GLU A 246 -7.06 -24.04 7.12
N ALA A 247 -6.55 -25.17 6.63
CA ALA A 247 -7.16 -25.87 5.51
C ALA A 247 -8.33 -26.73 6.02
N VAL A 248 -9.54 -26.43 5.58
CA VAL A 248 -10.77 -27.12 6.02
C VAL A 248 -11.29 -27.97 4.87
N TRP A 249 -11.34 -29.28 5.08
CA TRP A 249 -11.89 -30.24 4.13
C TRP A 249 -13.43 -30.20 4.17
N ASP A 250 -14.06 -30.03 3.01
CA ASP A 250 -15.50 -30.23 2.85
C ASP A 250 -15.77 -31.60 2.21
N PRO A 251 -16.24 -32.61 2.97
CA PRO A 251 -16.50 -33.94 2.44
C PRO A 251 -17.70 -34.00 1.49
N ALA A 252 -18.61 -33.01 1.51
CA ALA A 252 -19.77 -32.98 0.62
C ALA A 252 -19.38 -32.56 -0.80
N THR A 253 -18.40 -31.67 -0.93
CA THR A 253 -17.93 -31.15 -2.22
C THR A 253 -16.60 -31.76 -2.67
N GLY A 254 -15.85 -32.39 -1.76
CA GLY A 254 -14.57 -33.03 -2.07
C GLY A 254 -13.43 -32.03 -2.30
N VAL A 255 -13.54 -30.80 -1.76
CA VAL A 255 -12.51 -29.76 -1.91
C VAL A 255 -12.15 -29.12 -0.56
N PHE A 256 -11.01 -28.44 -0.52
CA PHE A 256 -10.62 -27.62 0.63
C PHE A 256 -11.13 -26.19 0.49
N HIS A 257 -11.53 -25.60 1.61
CA HIS A 257 -11.63 -24.16 1.80
C HIS A 257 -10.70 -23.72 2.94
N TRP A 258 -10.66 -22.43 3.23
CA TRP A 258 -9.86 -21.89 4.33
C TRP A 258 -10.75 -21.36 5.46
N ALA A 259 -10.25 -21.45 6.69
CA ALA A 259 -10.78 -20.77 7.87
C ALA A 259 -9.64 -20.14 8.67
N ASN A 260 -9.93 -19.37 9.72
CA ASN A 260 -8.90 -18.85 10.62
C ASN A 260 -8.70 -19.81 11.80
N ILE A 261 -7.45 -20.21 12.08
CA ILE A 261 -7.12 -21.03 13.25
C ILE A 261 -7.60 -20.35 14.55
N LYS A 262 -8.27 -21.12 15.42
CA LYS A 262 -8.67 -20.70 16.78
C LYS A 262 -8.29 -21.76 17.85
N PRO A 263 -7.79 -21.34 19.04
CA PRO A 263 -7.40 -19.97 19.40
C PRO A 263 -6.26 -19.45 18.52
N TYR A 264 -6.03 -18.13 18.51
CA TYR A 264 -5.01 -17.51 17.66
C TYR A 264 -3.65 -18.19 17.79
N SER A 265 -2.95 -18.42 16.67
CA SER A 265 -1.63 -19.05 16.66
C SER A 265 -0.62 -18.24 17.48
N ALA A 266 -0.02 -18.86 18.49
CA ALA A 266 0.97 -18.24 19.36
C ALA A 266 2.25 -17.86 18.59
N GLY A 267 2.64 -18.66 17.59
CA GLY A 267 3.82 -18.39 16.76
C GLY A 267 3.63 -17.12 15.91
N LEU A 268 2.47 -16.98 15.28
CA LEU A 268 2.13 -15.79 14.49
C LEU A 268 2.05 -14.52 15.36
N ASN A 269 1.53 -14.66 16.58
CA ASN A 269 1.25 -13.54 17.48
C ASN A 269 2.37 -13.28 18.50
N ALA A 270 3.51 -13.97 18.38
CA ALA A 270 4.66 -13.72 19.24
C ALA A 270 5.15 -12.27 19.08
N CYS A 271 5.30 -11.54 20.19
CA CYS A 271 5.92 -10.22 20.16
C CYS A 271 7.44 -10.36 20.24
N VAL A 272 8.07 -10.48 19.09
CA VAL A 272 9.53 -10.56 18.97
C VAL A 272 10.12 -9.18 18.61
N ASN A 273 9.49 -8.50 17.65
CA ASN A 273 9.80 -7.14 17.19
C ASN A 273 8.57 -6.25 17.26
N GLY A 274 8.79 -4.93 17.36
CA GLY A 274 7.74 -3.91 17.44
C GLY A 274 7.27 -3.60 18.87
N ASP A 275 6.41 -2.60 19.01
CA ASP A 275 5.91 -2.14 20.31
C ASP A 275 4.70 -2.97 20.76
N CYS A 276 4.91 -3.89 21.71
CA CYS A 276 3.83 -4.76 22.19
C CYS A 276 2.71 -4.02 22.96
N ARG A 277 2.90 -2.74 23.29
CA ARG A 277 1.88 -1.91 23.94
C ARG A 277 0.82 -1.42 22.95
N LEU A 278 1.12 -1.43 21.66
CA LEU A 278 0.17 -1.09 20.60
C LEU A 278 -0.83 -2.24 20.38
N PRO A 279 -2.10 -1.94 20.08
CA PRO A 279 -3.08 -2.96 19.72
C PRO A 279 -2.74 -3.59 18.36
N GLY A 280 -3.14 -4.84 18.16
CA GLY A 280 -3.01 -5.49 16.87
C GLY A 280 -3.99 -4.94 15.84
N GLU A 281 -3.51 -4.78 14.62
CA GLU A 281 -4.30 -4.18 13.54
C GLU A 281 -5.58 -4.95 13.22
N THR A 282 -5.56 -6.28 13.31
CA THR A 282 -6.75 -7.12 13.11
C THR A 282 -7.87 -6.73 14.07
N TYR A 283 -7.56 -6.59 15.36
CA TYR A 283 -8.53 -6.18 16.37
C TYR A 283 -9.07 -4.77 16.11
N VAL A 284 -8.20 -3.84 15.74
CA VAL A 284 -8.58 -2.45 15.44
C VAL A 284 -9.54 -2.39 14.25
N VAL A 285 -9.21 -3.05 13.14
CA VAL A 285 -10.04 -3.02 11.92
C VAL A 285 -11.35 -3.76 12.10
N GLU A 286 -11.37 -4.91 12.77
CA GLU A 286 -12.61 -5.62 13.12
C GLU A 286 -13.53 -4.79 14.02
N SER A 287 -12.97 -3.82 14.77
CA SER A 287 -13.74 -2.86 15.58
C SER A 287 -14.21 -1.61 14.83
N GLY A 288 -14.06 -1.57 13.49
CA GLY A 288 -14.55 -0.47 12.66
C GLY A 288 -13.66 0.78 12.64
N ARG A 289 -12.37 0.63 12.98
CA ARG A 289 -11.36 1.70 13.02
C ARG A 289 -10.23 1.44 12.01
N VAL A 290 -9.52 2.49 11.63
CA VAL A 290 -8.39 2.40 10.70
C VAL A 290 -7.13 2.05 11.48
N SER A 291 -6.36 1.08 10.98
CA SER A 291 -5.06 0.74 11.54
C SER A 291 -3.93 1.38 10.75
N VAL A 292 -2.88 1.82 11.42
CA VAL A 292 -1.61 2.26 10.82
C VAL A 292 -0.47 1.56 11.54
N SER A 293 0.13 0.56 10.89
CA SER A 293 1.29 -0.16 11.40
C SER A 293 2.54 0.22 10.61
N VAL A 294 3.70 0.24 11.27
CA VAL A 294 5.00 0.41 10.63
C VAL A 294 5.57 -0.98 10.29
N TYR A 295 6.10 -1.15 9.09
CA TYR A 295 6.88 -2.33 8.71
C TYR A 295 8.34 -1.94 8.40
N ILE A 296 9.21 -2.95 8.42
CA ILE A 296 10.60 -2.84 8.01
C ILE A 296 10.95 -3.99 7.05
N THR A 297 11.90 -3.77 6.14
CA THR A 297 12.38 -4.79 5.18
C THR A 297 13.61 -5.56 5.67
N ASP A 298 14.12 -5.27 6.87
CA ASP A 298 15.18 -6.05 7.51
C ASP A 298 14.59 -7.30 8.16
N TYR A 299 14.90 -8.46 7.58
CA TYR A 299 14.40 -9.76 8.02
C TYR A 299 15.31 -10.46 9.02
N ASP A 300 16.47 -9.88 9.37
CA ASP A 300 17.32 -10.48 10.38
C ASP A 300 16.61 -10.50 11.74
N ALA A 301 16.63 -11.67 12.39
CA ALA A 301 16.04 -11.81 13.71
C ALA A 301 16.74 -10.85 14.70
N PRO A 302 15.99 -10.15 15.55
CA PRO A 302 16.57 -9.19 16.48
C PRO A 302 17.58 -9.87 17.41
N ALA A 303 18.56 -9.10 17.87
CA ALA A 303 19.54 -9.57 18.83
C ALA A 303 18.91 -9.77 20.21
N THR A 304 18.38 -10.96 20.45
CA THR A 304 17.80 -11.41 21.72
C THR A 304 18.54 -12.63 22.27
N GLU A 305 18.24 -13.02 23.51
CA GLU A 305 18.75 -14.26 24.10
C GLU A 305 18.33 -15.51 23.30
N TYR A 306 17.12 -15.52 22.72
CA TYR A 306 16.63 -16.61 21.89
C TYR A 306 17.45 -16.72 20.59
N THR A 307 17.66 -15.59 19.90
CA THR A 307 18.45 -15.56 18.68
C THR A 307 19.91 -15.91 18.96
N GLN A 308 20.49 -15.46 20.09
CA GLN A 308 21.83 -15.86 20.51
C GLN A 308 21.93 -17.35 20.81
N SER A 309 20.94 -17.93 21.50
CA SER A 309 20.88 -19.38 21.76
C SER A 309 20.86 -20.17 20.46
N ILE A 310 20.08 -19.75 19.47
CA ILE A 310 20.04 -20.39 18.15
C ILE A 310 21.38 -20.25 17.43
N ARG A 311 22.00 -19.06 17.44
CA ARG A 311 23.32 -18.81 16.85
C ARG A 311 24.41 -19.70 17.44
N GLU A 312 24.44 -19.88 18.77
CA GLU A 312 25.40 -20.78 19.42
C GLU A 312 25.18 -22.26 19.03
N ARG A 313 23.93 -22.68 18.78
CA ARG A 313 23.64 -24.05 18.29
C ARG A 313 24.17 -24.29 16.88
N VAL A 314 24.15 -23.29 16.01
CA VAL A 314 24.67 -23.41 14.62
C VAL A 314 26.16 -23.10 14.51
N LYS A 315 26.75 -22.47 15.53
CA LYS A 315 28.16 -22.06 15.56
C LYS A 315 29.16 -23.18 15.24
N PRO A 316 28.99 -24.45 15.68
CA PRO A 316 29.89 -25.52 15.27
C PRO A 316 29.90 -25.81 13.75
N LEU A 317 28.81 -25.46 13.03
CA LEU A 317 28.72 -25.58 11.57
C LEU A 317 29.44 -24.43 10.85
N THR A 318 29.57 -23.27 11.50
CA THR A 318 30.25 -22.11 10.95
C THR A 318 31.73 -22.17 11.33
N LYS A 319 32.60 -22.59 10.40
CA LYS A 319 34.05 -22.52 10.60
C LYS A 319 34.43 -21.07 10.91
N ASN A 320 35.01 -20.82 12.07
CA ASN A 320 35.67 -19.57 12.49
C ASN A 320 35.40 -18.37 11.56
N CYS A 321 34.29 -17.64 11.78
CA CYS A 321 34.27 -16.22 11.46
C CYS A 321 35.17 -15.51 12.48
N SER A 322 36.46 -15.84 12.49
CA SER A 322 37.47 -15.05 13.16
C SER A 322 37.61 -13.76 12.38
N THR A 323 37.01 -12.69 12.92
CA THR A 323 37.40 -11.30 12.73
C THR A 323 37.57 -10.85 11.28
N ALA A 324 36.48 -10.45 10.63
CA ALA A 324 36.53 -9.30 9.74
C ALA A 324 35.99 -8.11 10.54
N LYS A 325 36.87 -7.13 10.78
CA LYS A 325 36.55 -5.83 11.39
C LYS A 325 35.63 -5.03 10.49
#